data_AF-A0A7J9VVS9-F1
#
_entry.id   AF-A0A7J9VVS9-F1
#
_cell.length_a   1.000
_cell.length_b   1.000
_cell.length_c   1.000
_cell.angle_alpha   90.00
_cell.angle_beta   90.00
_cell.angle_gamma   90.00
#
_symmetry.space_group_name_H-M   'P 1'
#
loop_
_entity.id
_entity.type
_entity.pdbx_description
1 polymer ?
#
loop_
_entity_poly.entity_id
_entity_poly.type
_entity_poly.pdbx_seq_one_letter_code
_entity_poly.pdbx_strand_id
1 'polypeptide(L)'
;MSTHHGTRRDGSPITDETVEALADEAERGYDVDELLRRRRGGRPAMGSAAASVESVRLDPEMKRALLLRAAADGVSVSETIRRAVGAYLKAG
;
A
#
# COMPACT_ATOMS: atom_id res chain seq x y z
N MET A 1 36.23 -4.93 16.92
CA MET A 1 34.86 -4.93 17.49
C MET A 1 33.93 -4.63 16.33
N SER A 2 33.07 -5.56 15.93
CA SER A 2 32.18 -5.36 14.77
C SER A 2 31.10 -4.34 15.15
N THR A 3 30.91 -3.32 14.32
CA THR A 3 29.99 -2.21 14.60
C THR A 3 28.56 -2.67 14.35
N HIS A 4 27.66 -2.38 15.29
CA HIS A 4 26.24 -2.75 15.19
C HIS A 4 25.41 -1.56 14.72
N HIS A 5 24.79 -1.68 13.54
CA HIS A 5 24.03 -0.61 12.88
C HIS A 5 22.52 -0.68 13.10
N GLY A 6 22.04 -1.56 13.99
CA GLY A 6 20.63 -1.76 14.30
C GLY A 6 20.17 -3.19 14.02
N THR A 7 18.85 -3.42 13.98
CA THR A 7 18.26 -4.75 13.81
C THR A 7 17.35 -4.83 12.60
N ARG A 8 17.38 -5.98 11.92
CA ARG A 8 16.47 -6.32 10.83
C ARG A 8 15.07 -6.62 11.38
N ARG A 9 14.07 -6.71 10.48
CA ARG A 9 12.68 -7.01 10.85
C ARG A 9 12.52 -8.33 11.62
N ASP A 10 13.39 -9.30 11.36
CA ASP A 10 13.42 -10.60 12.05
C ASP A 10 14.20 -10.58 13.37
N GLY A 11 14.71 -9.41 13.80
CA GLY A 11 15.48 -9.24 15.02
C GLY A 11 16.97 -9.53 14.90
N SER A 12 17.46 -9.97 13.73
CA SER A 12 18.89 -10.20 13.52
C SER A 12 19.69 -8.88 13.48
N PRO A 13 20.92 -8.85 14.00
CA PRO A 13 21.73 -7.63 14.01
C PRO A 13 22.25 -7.27 12.61
N ILE A 14 22.32 -5.98 12.32
CA ILE A 14 23.00 -5.44 11.13
C ILE A 14 24.46 -5.20 11.53
N THR A 15 25.37 -6.02 11.01
CA THR A 15 26.81 -5.92 11.26
C THR A 15 27.53 -5.26 10.07
N ASP A 16 28.80 -4.91 10.24
CA ASP A 16 29.62 -4.39 9.14
C ASP A 16 29.68 -5.36 7.95
N GLU A 17 29.81 -6.67 8.21
CA GLU A 17 29.80 -7.71 7.17
C GLU A 17 28.45 -7.79 6.44
N THR A 18 27.36 -7.51 7.18
CA THR A 18 26.02 -7.45 6.60
C THR A 18 25.87 -6.25 5.66
N VAL A 19 26.46 -5.11 6.01
CA VAL A 19 26.44 -3.90 5.19
C VAL A 19 27.27 -4.11 3.93
N GLU A 20 28.48 -4.67 4.06
CA GLU A 20 29.36 -4.94 2.92
C GLU A 20 28.70 -5.89 1.92
N ALA A 21 28.10 -6.99 2.40
CA ALA A 21 27.42 -7.95 1.53
C ALA A 21 26.25 -7.31 0.76
N LEU A 22 25.52 -6.38 1.38
CA LEU A 22 24.43 -5.63 0.74
C LEU A 22 24.96 -4.59 -0.26
N ALA A 23 26.10 -3.96 0.03
CA ALA A 23 26.76 -3.04 -0.89
C ALA A 23 27.25 -3.78 -2.15
N ASP A 24 27.94 -4.90 -1.98
CA ASP A 24 28.37 -5.76 -3.08
C ASP A 24 27.19 -6.23 -3.94
N GLU A 25 26.06 -6.57 -3.30
CA GLU A 25 24.83 -6.96 -4.02
C GLU A 25 24.27 -5.81 -4.85
N ALA A 26 24.25 -4.59 -4.30
CA ALA A 26 23.80 -3.41 -5.03
C ALA A 26 24.71 -3.08 -6.21
N GLU A 27 26.03 -3.19 -6.05
CA GLU A 27 27.02 -2.90 -7.08
C GLU A 27 27.01 -3.94 -8.22
N ARG A 28 26.80 -5.23 -7.90
CA ARG A 28 26.58 -6.27 -8.93
C ARG A 28 25.35 -5.99 -9.79
N GLY A 29 24.36 -5.31 -9.23
CA GLY A 29 23.09 -5.02 -9.87
C GLY A 29 22.20 -6.26 -10.00
N TYR A 30 20.98 -6.05 -10.48
CA TYR A 30 19.99 -7.11 -10.71
C TYR A 30 19.68 -7.25 -12.21
N ASP A 31 19.40 -8.47 -12.65
CA ASP A 31 18.87 -8.72 -13.99
C ASP A 31 17.47 -8.10 -14.12
N VAL A 32 17.38 -7.04 -14.93
CA VAL A 32 16.14 -6.32 -15.20
C VAL A 32 15.08 -7.23 -15.83
N ASP A 33 15.48 -8.17 -16.69
CA ASP A 33 14.54 -9.08 -17.36
C ASP A 33 13.98 -10.11 -16.38
N GLU A 34 14.76 -10.58 -15.41
CA GLU A 34 14.25 -11.40 -14.30
C GLU A 34 13.27 -10.61 -13.42
N LEU A 35 13.61 -9.37 -13.05
CA LEU A 35 12.75 -8.52 -12.23
C LEU A 35 11.41 -8.22 -12.89
N LEU A 36 11.42 -7.90 -14.19
CA LEU A 36 10.20 -7.62 -14.95
C LEU A 36 9.33 -8.88 -15.13
N ARG A 37 9.93 -10.05 -15.34
CA ARG A 37 9.20 -11.34 -15.39
C ARG A 37 8.51 -11.67 -14.07
N ARG A 38 9.14 -11.36 -12.94
CA ARG A 38 8.55 -11.50 -11.59
C ARG A 38 7.42 -10.49 -11.34
N ARG A 39 7.41 -9.35 -12.05
CA ARG A 39 6.41 -8.28 -11.95
C ARG A 39 5.12 -8.62 -12.71
N ARG A 40 4.45 -9.73 -12.37
CA ARG A 40 3.06 -9.96 -12.78
C ARG A 40 2.03 -9.13 -12.00
N GLY A 41 2.44 -8.38 -10.98
CA GLY A 41 1.53 -7.62 -10.13
C GLY A 41 1.64 -6.12 -10.37
N GLY A 42 0.75 -5.55 -11.19
CA GLY A 42 0.30 -4.18 -10.96
C GLY A 42 -0.44 -4.08 -9.63
N ARG A 43 -0.95 -2.90 -9.27
CA ARG A 43 -1.86 -2.79 -8.13
C ARG A 43 -3.03 -3.76 -8.36
N PRO A 44 -3.38 -4.63 -7.38
CA PRO A 44 -4.49 -5.55 -7.53
C PRO A 44 -5.75 -4.83 -8.02
N ALA A 45 -6.46 -5.44 -8.96
CA ALA A 45 -7.75 -4.97 -9.43
C ALA A 45 -8.73 -4.87 -8.24
N MET A 46 -9.63 -3.88 -8.29
CA MET A 46 -10.78 -3.86 -7.37
C MET A 46 -11.98 -4.45 -8.09
N GLY A 47 -12.17 -5.77 -7.96
CA GLY A 47 -13.20 -6.52 -8.68
C GLY A 47 -12.68 -7.10 -10.00
N SER A 48 -13.48 -7.02 -11.06
CA SER A 48 -13.18 -7.64 -12.37
C SER A 48 -12.18 -6.88 -13.22
N ALA A 49 -11.85 -5.63 -12.87
CA ALA A 49 -10.95 -4.76 -13.63
C ALA A 49 -10.23 -3.74 -12.72
N ALA A 50 -9.33 -2.97 -13.32
CA ALA A 50 -8.70 -1.84 -12.65
C ALA A 50 -9.76 -0.83 -12.18
N ALA A 51 -9.59 -0.29 -10.98
CA ALA A 51 -10.49 0.74 -10.45
C ALA A 51 -10.31 2.07 -11.20
N SER A 52 -11.41 2.74 -11.55
CA SER A 52 -11.39 4.15 -11.96
C SER A 52 -11.51 5.07 -10.73
N VAL A 53 -11.07 6.32 -10.87
CA VAL A 53 -11.20 7.36 -9.85
C VAL A 53 -12.14 8.43 -10.39
N GLU A 54 -13.34 8.50 -9.82
CA GLU A 54 -14.31 9.52 -10.17
C GLU A 54 -14.22 10.69 -9.17
N SER A 55 -14.12 11.91 -9.69
CA SER A 55 -14.07 13.12 -8.85
C SER A 55 -15.48 13.55 -8.45
N VAL A 56 -15.75 13.70 -7.15
CA VAL A 56 -17.06 14.12 -6.61
C VAL A 56 -16.87 15.33 -5.70
N ARG A 57 -17.73 16.35 -5.86
CA ARG A 57 -17.78 17.51 -4.97
C ARG A 57 -18.68 17.18 -3.78
N LEU A 58 -18.10 17.25 -2.58
CA LEU A 58 -18.82 17.11 -1.33
C LEU A 58 -18.82 18.47 -0.63
N ASP A 59 -19.97 18.89 -0.12
CA ASP A 59 -20.00 20.04 0.78
C ASP A 59 -19.22 19.71 2.09
N PRO A 60 -18.77 20.73 2.82
CA PRO A 60 -17.93 20.52 4.01
C PRO A 60 -18.61 19.69 5.11
N GLU A 61 -19.93 19.81 5.27
CA GLU A 61 -20.67 19.08 6.30
C GLU A 61 -20.77 17.59 5.93
N MET A 62 -21.06 17.29 4.67
CA MET A 62 -21.07 15.93 4.15
C MET A 62 -19.70 15.28 4.25
N LYS A 63 -18.62 16.00 3.91
CA LYS A 63 -17.24 15.50 4.08
C LYS A 63 -16.94 15.18 5.55
N ARG A 64 -17.36 16.05 6.49
CA ARG A 64 -17.19 15.84 7.93
C ARG A 64 -17.95 14.61 8.41
N ALA A 65 -19.21 14.46 8.01
CA ALA A 65 -20.01 13.28 8.35
C ALA A 65 -19.36 11.99 7.84
N LEU A 66 -18.82 12.01 6.61
CA LEU A 66 -18.08 10.88 6.03
C LEU A 66 -16.85 10.50 6.86
N LEU A 67 -16.06 11.48 7.29
CA LEU A 67 -14.86 11.27 8.10
C LEU A 67 -15.20 10.67 9.46
N LEU A 68 -16.23 11.19 10.14
CA LEU A 68 -16.70 10.65 11.42
C LEU A 68 -17.19 9.22 11.27
N ARG A 69 -17.93 8.92 10.20
CA ARG A 69 -18.41 7.57 9.94
C ARG A 69 -17.27 6.60 9.66
N ALA A 70 -16.32 6.99 8.82
CA ALA A 70 -15.15 6.17 8.51
C ALA A 70 -14.33 5.85 9.76
N ALA A 71 -14.15 6.84 10.64
CA ALA A 71 -13.45 6.66 11.92
C ALA A 71 -14.20 5.71 12.87
N ALA A 72 -15.53 5.86 12.99
CA ALA A 72 -16.35 4.98 13.81
C ALA A 72 -16.35 3.53 13.32
N ASP A 73 -16.35 3.34 12.00
CA ASP A 73 -16.35 2.01 11.36
C ASP A 73 -14.93 1.41 11.24
N GLY A 74 -13.87 2.16 11.60
CA GLY A 74 -12.48 1.71 11.50
C GLY A 74 -12.00 1.48 10.06
N VAL A 75 -12.60 2.16 9.08
CA VAL A 75 -12.29 1.99 7.65
C VAL A 75 -11.88 3.31 6.99
N SER A 76 -11.36 3.22 5.77
CA SER A 76 -11.06 4.43 4.99
C SER A 76 -12.31 5.18 4.55
N VAL A 77 -12.16 6.47 4.28
CA VAL A 77 -13.20 7.32 3.68
C VAL A 77 -13.67 6.73 2.34
N SER A 78 -12.73 6.30 1.48
CA SER A 78 -13.06 5.69 0.18
C SER A 78 -13.85 4.38 0.32
N GLU A 79 -13.56 3.58 1.35
CA GLU A 79 -14.33 2.37 1.64
C GLU A 79 -15.75 2.71 2.08
N THR A 80 -15.91 3.72 2.93
CA THR A 80 -17.23 4.23 3.35
C THR A 80 -18.05 4.68 2.15
N ILE A 81 -17.45 5.43 1.20
CA ILE A 81 -18.09 5.86 -0.04
C ILE A 81 -18.53 4.65 -0.88
N ARG A 82 -17.65 3.68 -1.12
CA ARG A 82 -17.98 2.49 -1.92
C ARG A 82 -19.14 1.69 -1.32
N ARG A 83 -19.17 1.53 0.00
CA ARG A 83 -20.27 0.88 0.70
C ARG A 83 -21.58 1.64 0.54
N ALA A 84 -21.56 2.97 0.69
CA ALA A 84 -22.74 3.81 0.52
C ALA A 84 -23.31 3.72 -0.91
N VAL A 85 -22.46 3.84 -1.93
CA VAL A 85 -22.87 3.70 -3.34
C VAL A 85 -23.39 2.29 -3.62
N GLY A 86 -22.71 1.25 -3.15
CA GLY A 86 -23.13 -0.13 -3.32
C GLY A 86 -24.45 -0.47 -2.61
N ALA A 87 -24.72 0.14 -1.45
CA ALA A 87 -26.00 -0.01 -0.75
C ALA A 87 -27.13 0.72 -1.50
N TYR A 88 -26.86 1.95 -1.97
CA TYR A 88 -27.82 2.74 -2.75
C TYR A 88 -28.25 2.01 -4.04
N LEU A 89 -27.29 1.45 -4.79
CA LEU A 89 -27.56 0.71 -6.04
C LEU A 89 -28.30 -0.62 -5.85
N LYS A 90 -28.31 -1.19 -4.64
CA LYS A 90 -29.07 -2.42 -4.31
C LYS A 90 -30.48 -2.14 -3.82
N ALA A 91 -30.74 -0.91 -3.35
CA ALA A 91 -32.01 -0.50 -2.77
C ALA A 91 -32.99 0.06 -3.81
N GLY A 92 -32.50 0.41 -5.01
CA GLY A 92 -33.32 0.77 -6.18
C GLY A 92 -33.52 -0.42 -7.09
#